data_AF-A0A0I9SHM8-F1
#
_entry.id   AF-A0A0I9SHM8-F1
#
_cell.length_a   1.000
_cell.length_b   1.000
_cell.length_c   1.000
_cell.angle_alpha   90.00
_cell.angle_beta   90.00
_cell.angle_gamma   90.00
#
_symmetry.space_group_name_H-M   'P 1'
#
loop_
_entity.id
_entity.type
_entity.pdbx_description
1 polymer ?
#
loop_
_entity_poly.entity_id
_entity_poly.type
_entity_poly.pdbx_seq_one_letter_code
_entity_poly.pdbx_strand_id
1 'polypeptide(L)'
;MERCEQHAMPIGLVSNQQQRLLNQAGTLLVRSSALRMAAGRDSTFADIYKNPTGREDPEIRQLLSRLEADQYRRILAHRIKRDETEYAKDIEGRIAGKKLLAGSLVCHQVRAIYEPRSKESIALKSYLNTVLARPDSARIEHFDISIDSCEVRDTVGARNRAAEPEAWPDSRYLVVQTRFKNTDTEGRVPIAGSALLTMGSRTFEYDHTETVLEQGFGIGLQPVGPLLTLRTKIVYRIPRDATGEVFWKPGRNPAHVQLWCTEIY
;
A
#
# COMPACT_ATOMS: atom_id res chain seq x y z
N MET A 1 19.05 18.27 17.75
CA MET A 1 19.40 19.00 16.52
C MET A 1 20.91 19.21 16.40
N GLU A 2 21.61 19.74 17.43
CA GLU A 2 23.09 19.89 17.41
C GLU A 2 23.85 18.59 17.05
N ARG A 3 23.38 17.42 17.49
CA ARG A 3 23.98 16.12 17.12
C ARG A 3 23.87 15.79 15.62
N CYS A 4 22.85 16.29 14.92
CA CYS A 4 22.68 16.01 13.48
C CYS A 4 23.48 16.96 12.60
N GLU A 5 23.84 18.14 13.10
CA GLU A 5 24.82 19.01 12.45
C GLU A 5 26.24 18.45 12.63
N GLN A 6 26.54 17.87 13.80
CA GLN A 6 27.82 17.18 14.07
C GLN A 6 27.97 15.83 13.35
N HIS A 7 26.86 15.18 12.99
CA HIS A 7 26.84 13.92 12.21
C HIS A 7 26.47 14.11 10.74
N ALA A 8 26.24 15.35 10.30
CA ALA A 8 26.21 15.67 8.88
C ALA A 8 27.60 15.31 8.32
N MET A 9 27.63 14.43 7.31
CA MET A 9 28.91 14.04 6.72
C MET A 9 29.64 15.29 6.24
N PRO A 10 30.90 15.51 6.67
CA PRO A 10 31.68 16.63 6.20
C PRO A 10 31.73 16.64 4.68
N ILE A 11 31.51 17.83 4.11
CA ILE A 11 31.63 18.07 2.67
C ILE A 11 33.03 17.59 2.23
N GLY A 12 33.08 16.50 1.45
CA GLY A 12 34.34 15.93 0.92
C GLY A 12 34.66 14.46 1.30
N LEU A 13 33.93 13.83 2.23
CA LEU A 13 34.20 12.43 2.64
C LEU A 13 33.42 11.36 1.86
N VAL A 14 32.44 11.77 1.04
CA VAL A 14 31.58 10.88 0.26
C VAL A 14 31.40 11.48 -1.13
N SER A 15 31.45 10.64 -2.16
CA SER A 15 31.17 11.06 -3.54
C SER A 15 29.73 11.57 -3.69
N ASN A 16 29.48 12.42 -4.69
CA ASN A 16 28.13 12.87 -5.04
C ASN A 16 27.15 11.70 -5.25
N GLN A 17 27.64 10.58 -5.78
CA GLN A 17 26.85 9.35 -5.94
C GLN A 17 26.46 8.75 -4.59
N GLN A 18 27.40 8.65 -3.65
CA GLN A 18 27.12 8.15 -2.30
C GLN A 18 26.16 9.08 -1.55
N GLN A 19 26.29 10.40 -1.68
CA GLN A 19 25.36 11.33 -1.05
C GLN A 19 23.92 11.15 -1.56
N ARG A 20 23.74 10.89 -2.87
CA ARG A 20 22.42 10.60 -3.44
C ARG A 20 21.84 9.31 -2.88
N LEU A 21 22.64 8.24 -2.85
CA LEU A 21 22.23 6.96 -2.27
C LEU A 21 21.84 7.08 -0.80
N LEU A 22 22.60 7.84 -0.02
CA LEU A 22 22.31 8.10 1.39
C LEU A 22 20.98 8.85 1.58
N ASN A 23 20.72 9.88 0.77
CA ASN A 23 19.45 10.61 0.82
C ASN A 23 18.25 9.72 0.41
N GLN A 24 18.43 8.85 -0.60
CA GLN A 24 17.40 7.91 -1.04
C GLN A 24 17.11 6.88 0.06
N ALA A 25 18.15 6.26 0.61
CA ALA A 25 18.03 5.30 1.70
C ALA A 25 17.43 5.94 2.96
N GLY A 26 17.82 7.17 3.29
CA GLY A 26 17.23 7.95 4.37
C GLY A 26 15.73 8.17 4.17
N THR A 27 15.32 8.50 2.94
CA THR A 27 13.90 8.66 2.59
C THR A 27 13.12 7.35 2.75
N LEU A 28 13.66 6.24 2.25
CA LEU A 28 13.04 4.91 2.38
C LEU A 28 12.92 4.48 3.84
N LEU A 29 13.95 4.73 4.65
CA LEU A 29 13.94 4.41 6.08
C LEU A 29 12.93 5.26 6.85
N VAL A 30 12.84 6.57 6.56
CA VAL A 30 11.84 7.46 7.17
C VAL A 30 10.43 6.95 6.86
N ARG A 31 10.15 6.58 5.61
CA ARG A 31 8.87 6.02 5.20
C ARG A 31 8.57 4.70 5.90
N SER A 32 9.48 3.74 5.84
CA SER A 32 9.25 2.42 6.44
C SER A 32 9.09 2.49 7.96
N SER A 33 9.90 3.30 8.67
CA SER A 33 9.75 3.53 10.11
C SER A 33 8.40 4.12 10.48
N ALA A 34 7.93 5.12 9.72
CA ALA A 34 6.63 5.74 9.92
C ALA A 34 5.48 4.75 9.71
N LEU A 35 5.51 3.98 8.60
CA LEU A 35 4.48 2.98 8.32
C LEU A 35 4.51 1.80 9.31
N ARG A 36 5.70 1.36 9.77
CA ARG A 36 5.84 0.34 10.81
C ARG A 36 5.18 0.80 12.11
N MET A 37 5.42 2.04 12.52
CA MET A 37 4.77 2.62 13.69
C MET A 37 3.24 2.62 13.55
N ALA A 38 2.71 3.10 12.43
CA ALA A 38 1.26 3.10 12.16
C ALA A 38 0.66 1.68 12.13
N ALA A 39 1.43 0.69 11.69
CA ALA A 39 1.05 -0.72 11.70
C ALA A 39 1.19 -1.39 13.08
N GLY A 40 1.53 -0.63 14.14
CA GLY A 40 1.79 -1.17 15.48
C GLY A 40 3.03 -2.05 15.59
N ARG A 41 3.98 -1.91 14.65
CA ARG A 41 5.25 -2.67 14.61
C ARG A 41 6.37 -1.85 15.21
N ASP A 42 7.39 -2.56 15.68
CA ASP A 42 8.62 -1.94 16.16
C ASP A 42 9.28 -1.08 15.07
N SER A 43 9.71 0.12 15.45
CA SER A 43 10.33 1.09 14.56
C SER A 43 11.09 2.18 15.32
N THR A 44 12.10 2.76 14.67
CA THR A 44 12.84 3.90 15.22
C THR A 44 11.94 5.12 15.44
N PHE A 45 10.87 5.29 14.66
CA PHE A 45 9.87 6.32 14.92
C PHE A 45 9.20 6.12 16.28
N ALA A 46 8.76 4.89 16.59
CA ALA A 46 8.16 4.58 17.88
C ALA A 46 9.12 4.88 19.05
N ASP A 47 10.42 4.60 18.88
CA ASP A 47 11.45 4.92 19.88
C ASP A 47 11.67 6.42 20.05
N ILE A 48 11.67 7.17 18.95
CA ILE A 48 11.78 8.64 18.96
C ILE A 48 10.59 9.26 19.72
N TYR A 49 9.37 8.80 19.46
CA TYR A 49 8.18 9.27 20.17
C TYR A 49 8.16 8.90 21.66
N LYS A 50 8.79 7.78 22.06
CA LYS A 50 8.93 7.40 23.48
C LYS A 50 9.94 8.28 24.23
N ASN A 51 10.97 8.78 23.54
CA ASN A 51 12.05 9.58 24.12
C ASN A 51 12.20 10.92 23.38
N PRO A 52 11.22 11.83 23.51
CA PRO A 52 11.18 13.02 22.70
C PRO A 52 12.38 13.94 22.98
N THR A 53 13.09 14.32 21.92
CA THR A 53 14.26 15.22 22.01
C THR A 53 13.95 16.65 21.58
N GLY A 54 12.69 16.94 21.24
CA GLY A 54 12.24 18.23 20.74
C GLY A 54 10.73 18.29 20.58
N ARG A 55 10.23 19.40 20.03
CA ARG A 55 8.80 19.58 19.72
C ARG A 55 8.46 18.86 18.43
N GLU A 56 7.61 17.85 18.53
CA GLU A 56 7.14 17.04 17.40
C GLU A 56 6.28 17.85 16.42
N ASP A 57 6.34 17.46 15.16
CA ASP A 57 5.40 17.91 14.14
C ASP A 57 4.01 17.27 14.39
N PRO A 58 3.00 18.06 14.80
CA PRO A 58 1.68 17.51 15.14
C PRO A 58 0.96 16.92 13.92
N GLU A 59 1.27 17.39 12.70
CA GLU A 59 0.64 16.91 11.48
C GLU A 59 1.06 15.47 11.18
N ILE A 60 2.35 15.14 11.35
CA ILE A 60 2.84 13.77 11.16
C ILE A 60 2.15 12.84 12.16
N ARG A 61 2.03 13.25 13.42
CA ARG A 61 1.33 12.46 14.44
C ARG A 61 -0.13 12.19 14.05
N GLN A 62 -0.82 13.20 13.54
CA GLN A 62 -2.21 13.08 13.07
C GLN A 62 -2.34 12.17 11.84
N LEU A 63 -1.39 12.24 10.90
CA LEU A 63 -1.39 11.37 9.72
C LEU A 63 -1.15 9.90 10.11
N LEU A 64 -0.24 9.66 11.05
CA LEU A 64 0.04 8.32 11.56
C LEU A 64 -1.17 7.72 12.28
N SER A 65 -1.85 8.48 13.15
CA SER A 65 -3.03 7.96 13.85
C SER A 65 -4.17 7.60 12.92
N ARG A 66 -4.33 8.31 11.79
CA ARG A 66 -5.31 7.95 10.75
C ARG A 66 -4.96 6.64 10.04
N LEU A 67 -3.67 6.29 9.95
CA LEU A 67 -3.20 5.05 9.33
C LEU A 67 -3.27 3.83 10.26
N GLU A 68 -3.52 4.02 11.56
CA GLU A 68 -3.72 2.92 12.52
C GLU A 68 -5.02 2.13 12.25
N ALA A 69 -5.91 2.66 11.42
CA ALA A 69 -7.18 2.03 11.06
C ALA A 69 -6.99 0.73 10.24
N ASP A 70 -7.87 -0.24 10.48
CA ASP A 70 -7.86 -1.57 9.86
C ASP A 70 -7.77 -1.53 8.32
N GLN A 71 -8.42 -0.54 7.71
CA GLN A 71 -8.50 -0.32 6.25
C GLN A 71 -7.18 0.03 5.56
N TYR A 72 -6.09 0.18 6.32
CA TYR A 72 -4.75 0.42 5.78
C TYR A 72 -3.77 -0.72 6.06
N ARG A 73 -4.14 -1.73 6.86
CA ARG A 73 -3.18 -2.77 7.31
C ARG A 73 -2.45 -3.44 6.15
N ARG A 74 -3.16 -3.77 5.06
CA ARG A 74 -2.57 -4.47 3.93
C ARG A 74 -1.64 -3.58 3.11
N ILE A 75 -2.06 -2.34 2.83
CA ILE A 75 -1.22 -1.38 2.12
C ILE A 75 0.03 -1.02 2.92
N LEU A 76 -0.08 -0.88 4.24
CA LEU A 76 1.07 -0.67 5.12
C LEU A 76 2.04 -1.86 5.00
N ALA A 77 1.56 -3.10 5.12
CA ALA A 77 2.41 -4.28 5.00
C ALA A 77 3.15 -4.36 3.65
N HIS A 78 2.46 -4.07 2.55
CA HIS A 78 3.03 -4.08 1.20
C HIS A 78 4.09 -3.00 1.03
N ARG A 79 3.78 -1.77 1.42
CA ARG A 79 4.69 -0.62 1.28
C ARG A 79 5.91 -0.71 2.19
N ILE A 80 5.74 -1.20 3.42
CA ILE A 80 6.87 -1.51 4.32
C ILE A 80 7.83 -2.48 3.64
N LYS A 81 7.31 -3.62 3.13
CA LYS A 81 8.13 -4.64 2.46
C LYS A 81 8.87 -4.06 1.24
N ARG A 82 8.18 -3.23 0.44
CA ARG A 82 8.76 -2.58 -0.73
C ARG A 82 9.89 -1.64 -0.34
N ASP A 83 9.62 -0.69 0.57
CA ASP A 83 10.57 0.32 0.98
C ASP A 83 11.81 -0.32 1.66
N GLU A 84 11.63 -1.40 2.42
CA GLU A 84 12.74 -2.19 3.01
C GLU A 84 13.57 -2.95 1.97
N THR A 85 12.91 -3.53 0.96
CA THR A 85 13.60 -4.24 -0.13
C THR A 85 14.42 -3.27 -0.96
N GLU A 86 13.89 -2.08 -1.24
CA GLU A 86 14.61 -1.03 -1.98
C GLU A 86 15.77 -0.47 -1.15
N TYR A 87 15.54 -0.23 0.14
CA TYR A 87 16.59 0.21 1.07
C TYR A 87 17.75 -0.79 1.13
N ALA A 88 17.46 -2.09 1.21
CA ALA A 88 18.48 -3.13 1.21
C ALA A 88 19.34 -3.08 -0.07
N LYS A 89 18.71 -2.96 -1.25
CA LYS A 89 19.40 -2.84 -2.55
C LYS A 89 20.28 -1.60 -2.65
N ASP A 90 19.86 -0.48 -2.05
CA ASP A 90 20.61 0.78 -2.12
C ASP A 90 21.84 0.78 -1.22
N ILE A 91 21.77 0.09 -0.07
CA ILE A 91 22.85 0.08 0.93
C ILE A 91 23.82 -1.09 0.74
N GLU A 92 23.35 -2.26 0.31
CA GLU A 92 24.17 -3.48 0.23
C GLU A 92 25.34 -3.33 -0.76
N GLY A 93 26.57 -3.40 -0.23
CA GLY A 93 27.81 -3.34 -1.01
C GLY A 93 28.19 -1.98 -1.61
N ARG A 94 27.35 -0.93 -1.43
CA ARG A 94 27.51 0.36 -2.11
C ARG A 94 28.08 1.49 -1.26
N ILE A 95 28.06 1.36 0.06
CA ILE A 95 28.53 2.40 0.97
C ILE A 95 29.48 1.81 2.02
N ALA A 96 30.71 2.33 2.07
CA ALA A 96 31.71 1.99 3.07
C ALA A 96 31.49 2.83 4.35
N GLY A 97 31.71 2.24 5.54
CA GLY A 97 31.67 2.95 6.82
C GLY A 97 30.33 2.87 7.58
N LYS A 98 30.08 1.74 8.26
CA LYS A 98 28.81 1.43 8.95
C LYS A 98 28.35 2.47 9.99
N LYS A 99 29.29 3.12 10.72
CA LYS A 99 28.95 4.10 11.77
C LYS A 99 28.47 5.45 11.22
N LEU A 100 29.12 5.96 10.17
CA LEU A 100 28.75 7.22 9.49
C LEU A 100 27.39 7.09 8.80
N LEU A 101 27.16 5.95 8.14
CA LEU A 101 25.86 5.53 7.60
C LEU A 101 24.74 5.59 8.65
N ALA A 102 24.94 4.92 9.78
CA ALA A 102 23.92 4.85 10.83
C ALA A 102 23.56 6.24 11.39
N GLY A 103 24.56 7.10 11.63
CA GLY A 103 24.33 8.48 12.09
C GLY A 103 23.52 9.32 11.09
N SER A 104 23.88 9.28 9.80
CA SER A 104 23.17 10.01 8.75
C SER A 104 21.71 9.56 8.63
N LEU A 105 21.46 8.26 8.68
CA LEU A 105 20.12 7.68 8.56
C LEU A 105 19.20 8.03 9.74
N VAL A 106 19.74 8.04 10.97
CA VAL A 106 18.99 8.51 12.15
C VAL A 106 18.63 9.98 12.00
N CYS A 107 19.52 10.81 11.46
CA CYS A 107 19.25 12.23 11.29
C CYS A 107 18.13 12.54 10.29
N HIS A 108 17.95 11.75 9.24
CA HIS A 108 16.78 11.90 8.37
C HIS A 108 15.46 11.70 9.14
N GLN A 109 15.42 10.75 10.09
CA GLN A 109 14.24 10.48 10.92
C GLN A 109 13.98 11.59 11.93
N VAL A 110 15.03 12.08 12.60
CA VAL A 110 14.94 13.23 13.53
C VAL A 110 14.43 14.47 12.80
N ARG A 111 14.97 14.78 11.60
CA ARG A 111 14.51 15.91 10.77
C ARG A 111 13.06 15.75 10.34
N ALA A 112 12.67 14.54 9.93
CA ALA A 112 11.29 14.28 9.55
C ALA A 112 10.30 14.61 10.68
N ILE A 113 10.62 14.24 11.93
CA ILE A 113 9.72 14.38 13.08
C ILE A 113 9.77 15.78 13.72
N TYR A 114 10.97 16.36 13.87
CA TYR A 114 11.18 17.56 14.69
C TYR A 114 11.43 18.84 13.89
N GLU A 115 11.60 18.75 12.58
CA GLU A 115 11.82 19.91 11.71
C GLU A 115 10.71 19.99 10.65
N PRO A 116 9.56 20.64 10.95
CA PRO A 116 8.37 20.65 10.08
C PRO A 116 8.58 21.19 8.66
N ARG A 117 9.65 21.97 8.45
CA ARG A 117 10.01 22.58 7.16
C ARG A 117 11.18 21.87 6.47
N SER A 118 11.70 20.79 7.05
CA SER A 118 12.75 19.98 6.43
C SER A 118 12.21 19.28 5.18
N LYS A 119 13.12 18.92 4.26
CA LYS A 119 12.76 18.16 3.06
C LYS A 119 12.17 16.80 3.43
N GLU A 120 12.69 16.20 4.50
CA GLU A 120 12.26 14.92 5.05
C GLU A 120 10.83 14.98 5.59
N SER A 121 10.49 16.01 6.36
CA SER A 121 9.13 16.19 6.89
C SER A 121 8.11 16.38 5.76
N ILE A 122 8.41 17.27 4.81
CA ILE A 122 7.55 17.54 3.65
C ILE A 122 7.34 16.25 2.81
N ALA A 123 8.43 15.53 2.52
CA ALA A 123 8.37 14.29 1.77
C ALA A 123 7.58 13.19 2.50
N LEU A 124 7.75 13.09 3.83
CA LEU A 124 7.00 12.13 4.64
C LEU A 124 5.51 12.47 4.66
N LYS A 125 5.12 13.73 4.90
CA LYS A 125 3.71 14.15 4.89
C LYS A 125 3.04 13.86 3.54
N SER A 126 3.71 14.21 2.45
CA SER A 126 3.22 13.90 1.09
C SER A 126 3.02 12.39 0.90
N TYR A 127 3.98 11.58 1.38
CA TYR A 127 3.87 10.13 1.32
C TYR A 127 2.75 9.55 2.18
N LEU A 128 2.60 10.00 3.43
CA LEU A 128 1.52 9.53 4.31
C LEU A 128 0.14 9.89 3.75
N ASN A 129 -0.02 11.09 3.19
CA ASN A 129 -1.26 11.47 2.49
C ASN A 129 -1.53 10.59 1.27
N THR A 130 -0.48 10.23 0.53
CA THR A 130 -0.56 9.26 -0.57
C THR A 130 -1.08 7.91 -0.06
N VAL A 131 -0.57 7.39 1.05
CA VAL A 131 -1.09 6.13 1.64
C VAL A 131 -2.53 6.27 2.14
N LEU A 132 -2.88 7.38 2.78
CA LEU A 132 -4.24 7.65 3.27
C LEU A 132 -5.29 7.75 2.15
N ALA A 133 -4.88 8.15 0.95
CA ALA A 133 -5.76 8.17 -0.22
C ALA A 133 -6.04 6.78 -0.82
N ARG A 134 -5.56 5.70 -0.18
CA ARG A 134 -5.58 4.33 -0.71
C ARG A 134 -6.17 3.32 0.29
N PRO A 135 -7.42 3.51 0.76
CA PRO A 135 -8.07 2.55 1.64
C PRO A 135 -8.29 1.22 0.90
N ASP A 136 -8.25 0.09 1.60
CA ASP A 136 -8.58 -1.23 1.04
C ASP A 136 -9.98 -1.73 1.45
N SER A 137 -10.74 -0.90 2.18
CA SER A 137 -12.12 -1.14 2.56
C SER A 137 -12.93 0.15 2.64
N ALA A 138 -14.24 0.07 2.42
CA ALA A 138 -15.17 1.18 2.59
C ALA A 138 -16.61 0.68 2.77
N ARG A 139 -17.46 1.51 3.37
CA ARG A 139 -18.91 1.32 3.33
C ARG A 139 -19.46 1.90 2.04
N ILE A 140 -20.12 1.07 1.24
CA ILE A 140 -20.72 1.45 -0.04
C ILE A 140 -22.17 0.97 -0.02
N GLU A 141 -23.10 1.93 -0.01
CA GLU A 141 -24.53 1.69 0.16
C GLU A 141 -24.82 0.77 1.35
N HIS A 142 -25.29 -0.44 1.06
CA HIS A 142 -25.74 -1.46 2.00
C HIS A 142 -24.62 -2.37 2.50
N PHE A 143 -23.41 -2.28 1.93
CA PHE A 143 -22.33 -3.20 2.23
C PHE A 143 -21.12 -2.51 2.88
N ASP A 144 -20.57 -3.14 3.91
CA ASP A 144 -19.18 -2.93 4.28
C ASP A 144 -18.32 -3.85 3.40
N ILE A 145 -17.51 -3.24 2.54
CA ILE A 145 -16.71 -3.94 1.52
C ILE A 145 -15.23 -3.85 1.90
N SER A 146 -14.50 -4.97 1.82
CA SER A 146 -13.06 -5.01 2.08
C SER A 146 -12.33 -5.95 1.11
N ILE A 147 -11.08 -5.62 0.79
CA ILE A 147 -10.18 -6.47 0.02
C ILE A 147 -9.31 -7.28 0.98
N ASP A 148 -9.39 -8.61 0.88
CA ASP A 148 -8.53 -9.53 1.62
C ASP A 148 -7.17 -9.67 0.94
N SER A 149 -7.18 -9.89 -0.37
CA SER A 149 -5.98 -10.01 -1.19
C SER A 149 -6.26 -9.59 -2.62
N CYS A 150 -5.20 -9.20 -3.30
CA CYS A 150 -5.21 -8.83 -4.71
C CYS A 150 -3.94 -9.36 -5.34
N GLU A 151 -4.09 -10.34 -6.22
CA GLU A 151 -2.96 -11.09 -6.77
C GLU A 151 -3.03 -11.14 -8.28
N VAL A 152 -1.87 -11.00 -8.92
CA VAL A 152 -1.72 -11.18 -10.35
C VAL A 152 -1.14 -12.56 -10.61
N ARG A 153 -1.81 -13.35 -11.44
CA ARG A 153 -1.47 -14.76 -11.70
C ARG A 153 -1.68 -15.12 -13.17
N ASP A 154 -0.91 -16.08 -13.68
CA ASP A 154 -1.11 -16.64 -15.02
C ASP A 154 -2.35 -17.55 -15.12
N THR A 155 -2.80 -18.10 -13.99
CA THR A 155 -4.00 -18.93 -13.85
C THR A 155 -4.78 -18.49 -12.61
N VAL A 156 -6.11 -18.67 -12.58
CA VAL A 156 -6.92 -18.23 -11.42
C VAL A 156 -6.73 -19.12 -10.20
N GLY A 157 -6.27 -20.37 -10.40
CA GLY A 157 -6.02 -21.34 -9.34
C GLY A 157 -7.29 -22.03 -8.85
N ALA A 158 -8.21 -22.32 -9.76
CA ALA A 158 -9.33 -23.21 -9.53
C ALA A 158 -8.81 -24.64 -9.30
N ARG A 159 -9.48 -25.41 -8.44
CA ARG A 159 -9.15 -26.82 -8.17
C ARG A 159 -9.38 -27.68 -9.40
N ASN A 160 -10.42 -27.39 -10.17
CA ASN A 160 -10.70 -28.07 -11.42
C ASN A 160 -10.21 -27.23 -12.61
N ARG A 161 -9.34 -27.80 -13.44
CA ARG A 161 -8.84 -27.12 -14.64
C ARG A 161 -9.94 -26.78 -15.64
N ALA A 162 -11.03 -27.53 -15.67
CA ALA A 162 -12.19 -27.22 -16.53
C ALA A 162 -13.01 -26.01 -16.03
N ALA A 163 -12.77 -25.55 -14.80
CA ALA A 163 -13.39 -24.35 -14.24
C ALA A 163 -12.55 -23.08 -14.45
N GLU A 164 -11.30 -23.21 -14.92
CA GLU A 164 -10.45 -22.08 -15.26
C GLU A 164 -10.99 -21.34 -16.49
N PRO A 165 -10.89 -20.01 -16.54
CA PRO A 165 -11.14 -19.26 -17.77
C PRO A 165 -10.16 -19.66 -18.87
N GLU A 166 -10.54 -19.42 -20.12
CA GLU A 166 -9.65 -19.65 -21.26
C GLU A 166 -8.40 -18.75 -21.15
N ALA A 167 -7.22 -19.37 -21.19
CA ALA A 167 -5.94 -18.68 -21.16
C ALA A 167 -5.65 -17.99 -22.50
N TRP A 168 -5.30 -16.71 -22.49
CA TRP A 168 -4.78 -16.02 -23.69
C TRP A 168 -3.29 -15.68 -23.52
N PRO A 169 -2.47 -15.85 -24.58
CA PRO A 169 -1.02 -15.62 -24.52
C PRO A 169 -0.61 -14.27 -23.95
N ASP A 170 -1.32 -13.20 -24.34
CA ASP A 170 -0.98 -11.82 -23.96
C ASP A 170 -1.71 -11.34 -22.71
N SER A 171 -2.31 -12.27 -21.95
CA SER A 171 -3.10 -11.96 -20.77
C SER A 171 -2.65 -12.71 -19.53
N ARG A 172 -3.06 -12.18 -18.39
CA ARG A 172 -3.01 -12.80 -17.08
C ARG A 172 -4.21 -12.32 -16.27
N TYR A 173 -4.39 -12.88 -15.08
CA TYR A 173 -5.54 -12.61 -14.23
C TYR A 173 -5.18 -11.77 -13.02
N LEU A 174 -5.97 -10.75 -12.75
CA LEU A 174 -6.05 -10.10 -11.46
C LEU A 174 -7.18 -10.76 -10.66
N VAL A 175 -6.80 -11.41 -9.56
CA VAL A 175 -7.73 -12.07 -8.65
C VAL A 175 -7.90 -11.18 -7.42
N VAL A 176 -9.08 -10.57 -7.29
CA VAL A 176 -9.48 -9.74 -6.15
C VAL A 176 -10.29 -10.59 -5.18
N GLN A 177 -9.69 -10.99 -4.06
CA GLN A 177 -10.42 -11.63 -2.98
C GLN A 177 -11.04 -10.55 -2.10
N THR A 178 -12.36 -10.57 -1.97
CA THR A 178 -13.12 -9.51 -1.28
C THR A 178 -14.23 -10.07 -0.41
N ARG A 179 -14.69 -9.25 0.52
CA ARG A 179 -15.81 -9.51 1.41
C ARG A 179 -16.86 -8.42 1.27
N PHE A 180 -18.11 -8.84 1.19
CA PHE A 180 -19.29 -7.99 1.24
C PHE A 180 -20.11 -8.35 2.47
N LYS A 181 -20.07 -7.51 3.51
CA LYS A 181 -20.93 -7.67 4.69
C LYS A 181 -22.18 -6.82 4.53
N ASN A 182 -23.36 -7.47 4.48
CA ASN A 182 -24.61 -6.75 4.38
C ASN A 182 -24.93 -6.06 5.72
N THR A 183 -25.10 -4.75 5.70
CA THR A 183 -25.44 -3.91 6.87
C THR A 183 -26.90 -3.48 6.89
N ASP A 184 -27.68 -3.92 5.91
CA ASP A 184 -29.10 -3.63 5.78
C ASP A 184 -29.97 -4.63 6.57
N THR A 185 -31.24 -4.29 6.70
CA THR A 185 -32.31 -5.08 7.34
C THR A 185 -32.90 -6.14 6.42
N GLU A 186 -32.63 -6.08 5.11
CA GLU A 186 -33.10 -7.05 4.11
C GLU A 186 -31.96 -7.60 3.24
N GLY A 187 -32.26 -8.63 2.44
CA GLY A 187 -31.31 -9.24 1.53
C GLY A 187 -30.89 -8.28 0.41
N ARG A 188 -29.58 -8.17 0.15
CA ARG A 188 -29.02 -7.30 -0.90
C ARG A 188 -28.09 -8.08 -1.83
N VAL A 189 -28.11 -7.73 -3.12
CA VAL A 189 -27.24 -8.36 -4.12
C VAL A 189 -25.99 -7.48 -4.32
N PRO A 190 -24.77 -7.98 -4.04
CA PRO A 190 -23.55 -7.25 -4.32
C PRO A 190 -23.24 -7.23 -5.83
N ILE A 191 -22.36 -6.33 -6.26
CA ILE A 191 -21.91 -6.24 -7.67
C ILE A 191 -20.39 -6.13 -7.72
N ALA A 192 -19.78 -6.81 -8.68
CA ALA A 192 -18.32 -6.93 -8.79
C ALA A 192 -17.63 -5.60 -9.09
N GLY A 193 -18.22 -4.75 -9.95
CA GLY A 193 -17.58 -3.50 -10.35
C GLY A 193 -16.36 -3.74 -11.26
N SER A 194 -15.39 -2.84 -11.23
CA SER A 194 -14.28 -2.81 -12.19
C SER A 194 -12.91 -2.70 -11.53
N ALA A 195 -11.88 -3.24 -12.20
CA ALA A 195 -10.49 -3.00 -11.85
C ALA A 195 -9.96 -1.79 -12.61
N LEU A 196 -9.21 -0.93 -11.93
CA LEU A 196 -8.59 0.27 -12.47
C LEU A 196 -7.08 0.11 -12.40
N LEU A 197 -6.41 0.03 -13.54
CA LEU A 197 -4.95 -0.09 -13.63
C LEU A 197 -4.36 1.25 -14.08
N THR A 198 -3.50 1.84 -13.26
CA THR A 198 -2.79 3.08 -13.59
C THR A 198 -1.38 2.75 -14.05
N MET A 199 -1.12 2.94 -15.34
CA MET A 199 0.17 2.78 -16.01
C MET A 199 0.70 4.16 -16.41
N GLY A 200 1.75 4.63 -15.73
CA GLY A 200 2.28 5.98 -15.93
C GLY A 200 1.21 7.04 -15.63
N SER A 201 0.82 7.82 -16.63
CA SER A 201 -0.20 8.87 -16.52
C SER A 201 -1.61 8.43 -16.94
N ARG A 202 -1.80 7.18 -17.37
CA ARG A 202 -3.07 6.69 -17.91
C ARG A 202 -3.68 5.65 -16.98
N THR A 203 -4.99 5.74 -16.78
CA THR A 203 -5.78 4.73 -16.05
C THR A 203 -6.66 3.98 -17.03
N PHE A 204 -6.60 2.65 -16.97
CA PHE A 204 -7.41 1.72 -17.77
C PHE A 204 -8.44 1.06 -16.87
N GLU A 205 -9.70 1.01 -17.32
CA GLU A 205 -10.79 0.36 -16.60
C GLU A 205 -11.10 -1.01 -17.25
N TYR A 206 -11.11 -2.05 -16.42
CA TYR A 206 -11.50 -3.41 -16.76
C TYR A 206 -12.81 -3.72 -16.04
N ASP A 207 -13.92 -3.60 -16.73
CA ASP A 207 -15.28 -3.77 -16.21
C ASP A 207 -15.85 -5.17 -16.47
N HIS A 208 -15.15 -6.00 -17.25
CA HIS A 208 -15.52 -7.38 -17.51
C HIS A 208 -14.85 -8.34 -16.53
N THR A 209 -15.66 -9.15 -15.85
CA THR A 209 -15.19 -10.21 -14.96
C THR A 209 -15.18 -11.56 -15.66
N GLU A 210 -14.12 -12.33 -15.49
CA GLU A 210 -14.02 -13.70 -15.97
C GLU A 210 -14.93 -14.63 -15.17
N THR A 211 -15.58 -15.56 -15.88
CA THR A 211 -16.40 -16.60 -15.24
C THR A 211 -15.51 -17.77 -14.86
N VAL A 212 -15.51 -18.13 -13.58
CA VAL A 212 -14.82 -19.33 -13.06
C VAL A 212 -15.90 -20.26 -12.52
N LEU A 213 -16.00 -21.47 -13.06
CA LEU A 213 -17.06 -22.43 -12.71
C LEU A 213 -16.71 -23.22 -11.44
N GLU A 214 -16.32 -22.51 -10.39
CA GLU A 214 -15.96 -23.09 -9.10
C GLU A 214 -16.54 -22.24 -7.95
N GLN A 215 -16.93 -22.90 -6.86
CA GLN A 215 -17.44 -22.21 -5.67
C GLN A 215 -16.40 -21.24 -5.10
N GLY A 216 -16.88 -20.08 -4.65
CA GLY A 216 -16.04 -19.03 -4.08
C GLY A 216 -15.46 -18.06 -5.12
N PHE A 217 -15.77 -18.23 -6.40
CA PHE A 217 -15.50 -17.26 -7.45
C PHE A 217 -16.79 -16.60 -7.96
N GLY A 218 -16.67 -15.32 -8.32
CA GLY A 218 -17.76 -14.51 -8.86
C GLY A 218 -18.79 -14.07 -7.83
N ILE A 219 -19.65 -13.17 -8.26
CA ILE A 219 -20.81 -12.73 -7.48
C ILE A 219 -22.04 -13.26 -8.20
N GLY A 220 -22.71 -14.24 -7.59
CA GLY A 220 -23.98 -14.75 -8.10
C GLY A 220 -25.11 -13.73 -7.95
N LEU A 221 -26.29 -14.05 -8.50
CA LEU A 221 -27.49 -13.23 -8.37
C LEU A 221 -28.21 -13.40 -7.02
N GLN A 222 -27.64 -14.18 -6.10
CA GLN A 222 -28.26 -14.48 -4.81
C GLN A 222 -28.07 -13.32 -3.83
N PRO A 223 -29.14 -12.84 -3.18
CA PRO A 223 -29.03 -11.85 -2.13
C PRO A 223 -28.22 -12.38 -0.94
N VAL A 224 -27.36 -11.54 -0.40
CA VAL A 224 -26.70 -11.74 0.90
C VAL A 224 -27.68 -11.28 1.97
N GLY A 225 -28.04 -12.18 2.90
CA GLY A 225 -28.95 -11.84 4.00
C GLY A 225 -28.38 -10.79 4.96
N PRO A 226 -29.23 -10.16 5.81
CA PRO A 226 -28.81 -9.18 6.81
C PRO A 226 -27.66 -9.68 7.68
N LEU A 227 -26.66 -8.83 7.92
CA LEU A 227 -25.47 -9.09 8.75
C LEU A 227 -24.58 -10.25 8.28
N LEU A 228 -24.93 -10.95 7.20
CA LEU A 228 -24.12 -12.01 6.62
C LEU A 228 -22.99 -11.40 5.77
N THR A 229 -21.91 -12.17 5.63
CA THR A 229 -20.74 -11.79 4.84
C THR A 229 -20.56 -12.78 3.70
N LEU A 230 -20.64 -12.30 2.46
CA LEU A 230 -20.19 -13.02 1.28
C LEU A 230 -18.67 -12.85 1.15
N ARG A 231 -17.94 -13.96 1.05
CA ARG A 231 -16.52 -13.96 0.68
C ARG A 231 -16.40 -14.53 -0.72
N THR A 232 -15.74 -13.81 -1.62
CA THR A 232 -15.61 -14.25 -3.00
C THR A 232 -14.32 -13.74 -3.65
N LYS A 233 -13.96 -14.37 -4.76
CA LYS A 233 -12.89 -13.95 -5.67
C LYS A 233 -13.50 -13.41 -6.95
N ILE A 234 -13.18 -12.17 -7.28
CA ILE A 234 -13.53 -11.55 -8.55
C ILE A 234 -12.31 -11.60 -9.44
N VAL A 235 -12.47 -12.07 -10.67
CA VAL A 235 -11.35 -12.25 -11.61
C VAL A 235 -11.51 -11.27 -12.75
N TYR A 236 -10.45 -10.51 -13.03
CA TYR A 236 -10.33 -9.65 -14.20
C TYR A 236 -9.18 -10.14 -15.06
N ARG A 237 -9.35 -10.06 -16.38
CA ARG A 237 -8.28 -10.30 -17.35
C ARG A 237 -7.56 -8.98 -17.63
N ILE A 238 -6.24 -9.00 -17.48
CA ILE A 238 -5.36 -7.84 -17.69
C ILE A 238 -4.21 -8.20 -18.64
N PRO A 239 -3.57 -7.21 -19.31
CA PRO A 239 -2.40 -7.45 -20.13
C PRO A 239 -1.26 -8.10 -19.35
N ARG A 240 -0.53 -8.99 -20.02
CA ARG A 240 0.62 -9.70 -19.45
C ARG A 240 1.74 -8.74 -19.03
N ASP A 241 1.92 -7.64 -19.77
CA ASP A 241 2.93 -6.60 -19.56
C ASP A 241 2.44 -5.45 -18.67
N ALA A 242 1.25 -5.56 -18.05
CA ALA A 242 0.74 -4.53 -17.16
C ALA A 242 1.72 -4.19 -16.02
N THR A 243 1.86 -2.92 -15.70
CA THR A 243 2.68 -2.44 -14.57
C THR A 243 1.97 -1.29 -13.88
N GLY A 244 2.32 -1.01 -12.63
CA GLY A 244 1.75 0.13 -11.90
C GLY A 244 0.62 -0.24 -10.94
N GLU A 245 -0.10 0.78 -10.50
CA GLU A 245 -1.00 0.68 -9.35
C GLU A 245 -2.39 0.22 -9.76
N VAL A 246 -2.94 -0.72 -9.01
CA VAL A 246 -4.27 -1.30 -9.23
C VAL A 246 -5.19 -0.86 -8.10
N PHE A 247 -6.33 -0.32 -8.51
CA PHE A 247 -7.47 -0.08 -7.64
C PHE A 247 -8.62 -0.97 -8.08
N TRP A 248 -9.52 -1.26 -7.16
CA TRP A 248 -10.79 -1.90 -7.46
C TRP A 248 -11.92 -0.95 -7.08
N LYS A 249 -12.83 -0.72 -8.03
CA LYS A 249 -14.03 0.09 -7.85
C LYS A 249 -15.22 -0.87 -7.71
N PRO A 250 -15.74 -1.11 -6.49
CA PRO A 250 -16.90 -1.99 -6.31
C PRO A 250 -18.10 -1.50 -7.12
N GLY A 251 -18.99 -2.42 -7.51
CA GLY A 251 -20.23 -2.06 -8.21
C GLY A 251 -21.25 -1.40 -7.27
N ARG A 252 -22.25 -0.72 -7.83
CA ARG A 252 -23.23 0.11 -7.06
C ARG A 252 -22.53 1.12 -6.14
N ASN A 253 -21.75 1.98 -6.78
CA ASN A 253 -20.82 2.88 -6.10
C ASN A 253 -20.99 4.31 -6.63
N PRO A 254 -22.06 5.01 -6.21
CA PRO A 254 -22.36 6.37 -6.68
C PRO A 254 -21.31 7.39 -6.24
N ALA A 255 -20.60 7.11 -5.14
CA ALA A 255 -19.51 7.94 -4.64
C ALA A 255 -18.17 7.68 -5.37
N HIS A 256 -18.14 6.78 -6.35
CA HIS A 256 -16.94 6.40 -7.11
C HIS A 256 -15.73 6.03 -6.23
N VAL A 257 -15.99 5.39 -5.08
CA VAL A 257 -14.96 4.97 -4.13
C VAL A 257 -14.04 3.95 -4.79
N GLN A 258 -12.73 4.20 -4.72
CA GLN A 258 -11.71 3.30 -5.21
C GLN A 258 -10.98 2.68 -4.02
N LEU A 259 -10.90 1.35 -4.00
CA LEU A 259 -10.17 0.60 -3.00
C LEU A 259 -8.82 0.22 -3.57
N TRP A 260 -7.73 0.55 -2.88
CA TRP A 260 -6.41 0.13 -3.29
C TRP A 260 -6.33 -1.39 -3.25
N CYS A 261 -5.87 -1.98 -4.36
CA CYS A 261 -5.85 -3.41 -4.56
C CYS A 261 -4.41 -3.91 -4.54
N THR A 262 -3.54 -3.52 -5.47
CA THR A 262 -2.13 -3.94 -5.44
C THR A 262 -1.27 -3.00 -6.27
N GLU A 263 0.03 -3.27 -6.35
CA GLU A 263 0.96 -2.64 -7.29
C GLU A 263 1.66 -3.76 -8.07
N ILE A 264 1.68 -3.65 -9.40
CA ILE A 264 2.29 -4.61 -10.30
C ILE A 264 3.67 -4.09 -10.71
N TYR A 265 4.69 -4.93 -10.57
CA TYR A 265 6.08 -4.63 -10.92
C TYR A 265 6.56 -5.47 -12.09
#